data_AF-A0A2W4LJE8-F1
#
_entry.id   AF-A0A2W4LJE8-F1
#
_cell.length_a   1.000
_cell.length_b   1.000
_cell.length_c   1.000
_cell.angle_alpha   90.00
_cell.angle_beta   90.00
_cell.angle_gamma   90.00
#
_symmetry.space_group_name_H-M   'P 1'
#
loop_
_entity.id
_entity.type
_entity.pdbx_description
1 polymer ?
#
loop_
_entity_poly.entity_id
_entity_poly.type
_entity_poly.pdbx_seq_one_letter_code
_entity_poly.pdbx_strand_id
1 'polypeptide(L)'
;MAKKSSEGSSSAFKSSLKSGTERFLSRVVVHALEDGWKTPEDFLRHFGPLDLMRALEAAPELRKNILVIAAGVHEKIARKKSTESAAEDLQIALEEDLTTPADLLSLFQADDRVRYLEADRLWSFAFEGDFHKANGTERDRAVERMAFLIETAMEEELLTTQDIGDGVGFSTIAERLPVRELQRVLEHALDLGRQGASLTEATLMDVVPLRSLLGYLPLDLVWEKVIVHRVAEPARFTSSGGRRPPPARPAPAPGSGSDSSASSAVGMQSAATSQASSSTLSSNVIVDDTAFGDLDDEISVSDAMESAPRREGPPPKPASVPAPAAGPEESTDPGLDAGTVVDADILEPAATDDEGEARKKVIEGLTAINRLPPRHAELSTSILLSIESMYAELLTASTDEAREECIRDSFPNQQHLTTALLALIELLDPSIDTNDPVIRDADVDSLIKVVLFEERTRYEQAHGDGAGSFSNGSRSVPPPLPKAAPPPLPAEKAR
;
A
#
# COMPACT_ATOMS: atom_id res chain seq x y z
N MET A 1 17.53 7.13 -3.13
CA MET A 1 16.85 6.43 -4.22
C MET A 1 15.37 6.74 -4.12
N ALA A 2 14.84 7.59 -4.99
CA ALA A 2 13.39 7.68 -5.14
C ALA A 2 12.87 6.25 -5.40
N LYS A 3 12.01 5.73 -4.51
CA LYS A 3 10.95 4.83 -4.96
C LYS A 3 10.14 5.70 -5.92
N LYS A 4 10.62 5.77 -7.16
CA LYS A 4 9.84 6.12 -8.33
C LYS A 4 8.60 5.31 -8.15
N SER A 5 7.50 5.96 -7.74
CA SER A 5 6.18 5.34 -7.64
C SER A 5 5.97 4.73 -9.00
N SER A 6 6.26 3.44 -9.05
CA SER A 6 6.27 2.67 -10.25
C SER A 6 4.80 2.49 -10.57
N GLU A 7 4.22 3.49 -11.22
CA GLU A 7 3.16 3.29 -12.21
C GLU A 7 3.68 2.47 -13.41
N GLY A 8 4.82 1.77 -13.28
CA GLY A 8 4.98 0.50 -13.96
C GLY A 8 3.84 -0.36 -13.49
N SER A 9 2.80 -0.45 -14.32
CA SER A 9 1.81 -1.52 -14.23
C SER A 9 2.61 -2.80 -14.04
N SER A 10 2.71 -3.32 -12.81
CA SER A 10 3.18 -4.68 -12.62
C SER A 10 2.29 -5.47 -13.53
N SER A 11 2.89 -6.09 -14.55
CA SER A 11 2.13 -6.76 -15.58
C SER A 11 1.27 -7.78 -14.85
N ALA A 12 -0.03 -7.51 -14.75
CA ALA A 12 -0.89 -8.20 -13.81
C ALA A 12 -0.70 -9.69 -14.02
N PHE A 13 -0.21 -10.38 -12.98
CA PHE A 13 0.10 -11.80 -13.07
C PHE A 13 -1.14 -12.53 -13.59
N LYS A 14 -1.00 -13.20 -14.74
CA LYS A 14 -2.12 -13.90 -15.38
C LYS A 14 -2.03 -15.39 -15.09
N SER A 15 -2.89 -15.87 -14.20
CA SER A 15 -2.97 -17.28 -13.83
C SER A 15 -3.49 -18.14 -14.99
N SER A 16 -2.91 -19.32 -15.13
CA SER A 16 -3.27 -20.34 -16.13
C SER A 16 -4.29 -21.38 -15.61
N LEU A 17 -4.76 -21.22 -14.37
CA LEU A 17 -5.66 -22.16 -13.72
C LEU A 17 -7.05 -22.15 -14.35
N LYS A 18 -7.75 -23.29 -14.26
CA LYS A 18 -9.03 -23.50 -14.95
C LYS A 18 -10.18 -22.83 -14.20
N SER A 19 -10.18 -22.90 -12.87
CA SER A 19 -11.22 -22.31 -12.05
C SER A 19 -10.94 -20.83 -11.79
N GLY A 20 -11.95 -19.96 -11.87
CA GLY A 20 -11.83 -18.55 -11.48
C GLY A 20 -11.45 -18.39 -10.02
N THR A 21 -11.93 -19.28 -9.14
CA THR A 21 -11.56 -19.29 -7.72
C THR A 21 -10.08 -19.55 -7.49
N GLU A 22 -9.49 -20.48 -8.25
CA GLU A 22 -8.08 -20.81 -8.18
C GLU A 22 -7.23 -19.66 -8.74
N ARG A 23 -7.64 -19.05 -9.87
CA ARG A 23 -6.95 -17.90 -10.46
C ARG A 23 -6.97 -16.69 -9.53
N PHE A 24 -8.11 -16.40 -8.91
CA PHE A 24 -8.27 -15.36 -7.90
C PHE A 24 -7.30 -15.56 -6.74
N LEU A 25 -7.28 -16.75 -6.12
CA LEU A 25 -6.40 -17.04 -4.99
C LEU A 25 -4.91 -16.95 -5.39
N SER A 26 -4.56 -17.41 -6.60
CA SER A 26 -3.19 -17.33 -7.13
C SER A 26 -2.73 -15.87 -7.24
N ARG A 27 -3.57 -15.01 -7.83
CA ARG A 27 -3.29 -13.57 -7.97
C ARG A 27 -3.18 -12.86 -6.63
N VAL A 28 -4.07 -13.17 -5.70
CA VAL A 28 -4.04 -12.61 -4.33
C VAL A 28 -2.75 -12.98 -3.61
N VAL A 29 -2.32 -14.24 -3.68
CA VAL A 29 -1.09 -14.69 -3.02
C VAL A 29 0.16 -14.04 -3.64
N VAL A 30 0.20 -13.90 -4.97
CA VAL A 30 1.30 -13.20 -5.65
C VAL A 30 1.36 -11.75 -5.22
N HIS A 31 0.25 -11.04 -5.28
CA HIS A 31 0.21 -9.62 -4.93
C HIS A 31 0.53 -9.40 -3.45
N ALA A 32 0.07 -10.27 -2.55
CA ALA A 32 0.41 -10.19 -1.13
C ALA A 32 1.92 -10.30 -0.87
N LEU A 33 2.64 -11.09 -1.68
CA LEU A 33 4.10 -11.24 -1.58
C LEU A 33 4.85 -10.10 -2.29
N GLU A 34 4.37 -9.64 -3.44
CA GLU A 34 5.00 -8.56 -4.22
C GLU A 34 4.87 -7.19 -3.56
N ASP A 35 3.70 -6.89 -2.99
CA ASP A 35 3.43 -5.61 -2.30
C ASP A 35 3.92 -5.62 -0.85
N GLY A 36 4.51 -6.74 -0.39
CA GLY A 36 5.07 -6.89 0.96
C GLY A 36 4.02 -6.93 2.06
N TRP A 37 2.78 -7.35 1.75
CA TRP A 37 1.75 -7.62 2.78
C TRP A 37 2.09 -8.85 3.61
N LYS A 38 2.79 -9.79 2.99
CA LYS A 38 3.34 -11.01 3.59
C LYS A 38 4.75 -11.21 3.10
N THR A 39 5.61 -11.75 3.96
CA THR A 39 6.97 -12.08 3.57
C THR A 39 7.11 -13.55 3.16
N PRO A 40 8.16 -13.92 2.43
CA PRO A 40 8.50 -15.32 2.19
C PRO A 40 8.65 -16.16 3.48
N GLU A 41 9.12 -15.55 4.57
CA GLU A 41 9.24 -16.17 5.88
C GLU A 41 7.87 -16.47 6.49
N ASP A 42 6.92 -15.53 6.38
CA ASP A 42 5.53 -15.75 6.80
C ASP A 42 4.90 -16.94 6.06
N PHE A 43 5.23 -17.10 4.77
CA PHE A 43 4.77 -18.22 3.98
C PHE A 43 5.32 -19.54 4.53
N LEU A 44 6.61 -19.63 4.84
CA LEU A 44 7.20 -20.83 5.43
C LEU A 44 6.70 -21.13 6.84
N ARG A 45 6.36 -20.11 7.61
CA ARG A 45 5.70 -20.27 8.91
C ARG A 45 4.33 -20.95 8.75
N HIS A 46 3.60 -20.63 7.69
CA HIS A 46 2.31 -21.25 7.37
C HIS A 46 2.46 -22.59 6.66
N PHE A 47 3.51 -22.79 5.88
CA PHE A 47 3.74 -23.99 5.09
C PHE A 47 5.15 -24.49 5.35
N GLY A 48 5.31 -25.18 6.48
CA GLY A 48 6.60 -25.74 6.86
C GLY A 48 7.11 -26.77 5.83
N PRO A 49 8.41 -27.13 5.88
CA PRO A 49 9.01 -28.06 4.92
C PRO A 49 8.26 -29.38 4.77
N LEU A 50 7.74 -29.93 5.88
CA LEU A 50 6.95 -31.16 5.89
C LEU A 50 5.62 -31.01 5.16
N ASP A 51 4.92 -29.89 5.37
CA ASP A 51 3.63 -29.62 4.74
C ASP A 51 3.80 -29.42 3.23
N LEU A 52 4.85 -28.69 2.82
CA LEU A 52 5.21 -28.51 1.42
C LEU A 52 5.50 -29.85 0.74
N MET A 53 6.36 -30.68 1.35
CA MET A 53 6.72 -31.97 0.76
C MET A 53 5.53 -32.92 0.69
N ARG A 54 4.62 -32.87 1.66
CA ARG A 54 3.38 -33.65 1.67
C ARG A 54 2.42 -33.18 0.58
N ALA A 55 2.23 -31.87 0.42
CA ALA A 55 1.41 -31.30 -0.65
C ALA A 55 1.93 -31.68 -2.05
N LEU A 56 3.25 -31.77 -2.20
CA LEU A 56 3.92 -32.13 -3.46
C LEU A 56 3.99 -33.64 -3.72
N GLU A 57 3.38 -34.49 -2.89
CA GLU A 57 3.35 -35.95 -3.12
C GLU A 57 2.66 -36.31 -4.45
N ALA A 58 1.66 -35.52 -4.85
CA ALA A 58 0.98 -35.67 -6.14
C ALA A 58 1.82 -35.19 -7.34
N ALA A 59 2.92 -34.46 -7.11
CA ALA A 59 3.79 -33.86 -8.11
C ALA A 59 5.27 -34.20 -7.88
N PRO A 60 5.67 -35.47 -8.07
CA PRO A 60 7.01 -35.94 -7.72
C PRO A 60 8.12 -35.23 -8.51
N GLU A 61 7.84 -34.77 -9.74
CA GLU A 61 8.83 -34.02 -10.54
C GLU A 61 9.08 -32.62 -9.99
N LEU A 62 8.05 -31.91 -9.52
CA LEU A 62 8.21 -30.60 -8.88
C LEU A 62 8.94 -30.74 -7.54
N ARG A 63 8.55 -31.74 -6.74
CA ARG A 63 9.24 -32.09 -5.49
C ARG A 63 10.73 -32.36 -5.72
N LYS A 64 11.05 -33.17 -6.73
CA LYS A 64 12.43 -33.47 -7.13
C LYS A 64 13.19 -32.19 -7.51
N ASN A 65 12.59 -31.32 -8.33
CA ASN A 65 13.25 -30.09 -8.76
C ASN A 65 13.56 -29.17 -7.58
N ILE A 66 12.62 -29.02 -6.64
CA ILE A 66 12.83 -28.24 -5.41
C ILE A 66 13.99 -28.83 -4.60
N LEU A 67 14.02 -30.14 -4.34
CA LEU A 67 15.12 -30.77 -3.59
C LEU A 67 16.48 -30.65 -4.26
N VAL A 68 16.53 -30.74 -5.59
CA VAL A 68 17.78 -30.64 -6.34
C VAL A 68 18.34 -29.22 -6.26
N ILE A 69 17.49 -28.20 -6.39
CA ILE A 69 17.94 -26.81 -6.46
C ILE A 69 18.11 -26.21 -5.06
N ALA A 70 17.14 -26.40 -4.17
CA ALA A 70 17.13 -25.79 -2.84
C ALA A 70 18.02 -26.55 -1.84
N ALA A 71 18.02 -27.89 -1.86
CA ALA A 71 18.78 -28.70 -0.90
C ALA A 71 20.05 -29.35 -1.50
N GLY A 72 20.36 -29.10 -2.78
CA GLY A 72 21.53 -29.68 -3.45
C GLY A 72 21.51 -31.21 -3.57
N VAL A 73 20.34 -31.85 -3.43
CA VAL A 73 20.22 -33.31 -3.43
C VAL A 73 20.40 -33.83 -4.86
N HIS A 74 21.19 -34.89 -5.03
CA HIS A 74 21.39 -35.49 -6.35
C HIS A 74 20.06 -36.01 -6.94
N GLU A 75 19.78 -35.73 -8.22
CA GLU A 75 18.48 -35.99 -8.87
C GLU A 75 17.96 -37.43 -8.68
N LYS A 76 18.84 -38.44 -8.85
CA LYS A 76 18.51 -39.86 -8.66
C LYS A 76 18.06 -40.20 -7.23
N ILE A 77 18.56 -39.49 -6.23
CA ILE A 77 18.22 -39.67 -4.82
C ILE A 77 16.90 -38.95 -4.53
N ALA A 78 16.76 -37.69 -4.98
CA ALA A 78 15.55 -36.89 -4.82
C ALA A 78 14.28 -37.60 -5.32
N ARG A 79 14.37 -38.33 -6.45
CA ARG A 79 13.24 -39.13 -6.97
C ARG A 79 12.82 -40.29 -6.06
N LYS A 80 13.74 -40.88 -5.31
CA LYS A 80 13.50 -42.06 -4.48
C LYS A 80 13.23 -41.74 -3.02
N LYS A 81 13.46 -40.48 -2.61
CA LYS A 81 13.37 -40.06 -1.22
C LYS A 81 11.92 -40.05 -0.74
N SER A 82 11.72 -40.49 0.50
CA SER A 82 10.41 -40.38 1.16
C SER A 82 10.06 -38.92 1.42
N THR A 83 8.77 -38.64 1.60
CA THR A 83 8.28 -37.29 1.88
C THR A 83 8.87 -36.71 3.17
N GLU A 84 8.97 -37.52 4.23
CA GLU A 84 9.55 -37.11 5.52
C GLU A 84 11.03 -36.77 5.38
N SER A 85 11.80 -37.64 4.72
CA SER A 85 13.24 -37.41 4.57
C SER A 85 13.53 -36.25 3.60
N ALA A 86 12.67 -36.03 2.60
CA ALA A 86 12.75 -34.85 1.75
C ALA A 86 12.45 -33.55 2.53
N ALA A 87 11.55 -33.60 3.51
CA ALA A 87 11.25 -32.46 4.37
C ALA A 87 12.43 -32.12 5.28
N GLU A 88 13.08 -33.14 5.86
CA GLU A 88 14.30 -32.96 6.66
C GLU A 88 15.42 -32.30 5.86
N ASP A 89 15.67 -32.75 4.61
CA ASP A 89 16.68 -32.11 3.75
C ASP A 89 16.39 -30.64 3.49
N LEU A 90 15.12 -30.31 3.19
CA LEU A 90 14.73 -28.94 2.93
C LEU A 90 14.84 -28.08 4.20
N GLN A 91 14.52 -28.65 5.36
CA GLN A 91 14.68 -27.97 6.64
C GLN A 91 16.16 -27.69 6.93
N ILE A 92 17.04 -28.68 6.77
CA ILE A 92 18.49 -28.50 6.93
C ILE A 92 19.01 -27.42 5.97
N ALA A 93 18.56 -27.43 4.72
CA ALA A 93 18.97 -26.43 3.74
C ALA A 93 18.55 -24.99 4.13
N LEU A 94 17.40 -24.83 4.78
CA LEU A 94 16.96 -23.54 5.32
C LEU A 94 17.72 -23.14 6.58
N GLU A 95 18.04 -24.09 7.46
CA GLU A 95 18.80 -23.83 8.70
C GLU A 95 20.28 -23.53 8.45
N GLU A 96 20.86 -24.10 7.39
CA GLU A 96 22.25 -23.88 6.96
C GLU A 96 22.40 -22.73 5.94
N ASP A 97 21.34 -21.96 5.69
CA ASP A 97 21.30 -20.87 4.71
C ASP A 97 21.72 -21.28 3.28
N LEU A 98 21.55 -22.56 2.91
CA LEU A 98 21.80 -23.06 1.55
C LEU A 98 20.73 -22.58 0.55
N THR A 99 19.53 -22.32 1.06
CA THR A 99 18.40 -21.77 0.30
C THR A 99 17.68 -20.74 1.15
N THR A 100 17.25 -19.63 0.53
CA THR A 100 16.40 -18.65 1.22
C THR A 100 14.91 -18.96 0.99
N PRO A 101 14.01 -18.50 1.87
CA PRO A 101 12.56 -18.63 1.65
C PRO A 101 12.11 -18.00 0.32
N ALA A 102 12.74 -16.90 -0.09
CA ALA A 102 12.50 -16.24 -1.37
C ALA A 102 12.91 -17.13 -2.57
N ASP A 103 14.08 -17.78 -2.50
CA ASP A 103 14.54 -18.71 -3.54
C ASP A 103 13.57 -19.88 -3.66
N LEU A 104 13.12 -20.45 -2.54
CA LEU A 104 12.16 -21.54 -2.54
C LEU A 104 10.83 -21.13 -3.20
N LEU A 105 10.33 -19.94 -2.90
CA LEU A 105 9.14 -19.40 -3.54
C LEU A 105 9.32 -19.17 -5.04
N SER A 106 10.52 -18.80 -5.50
CA SER A 106 10.82 -18.68 -6.94
C SER A 106 10.73 -20.02 -7.68
N LEU A 107 11.08 -21.12 -7.00
CA LEU A 107 11.00 -22.47 -7.53
C LEU A 107 9.58 -23.03 -7.52
N PHE A 108 8.75 -22.56 -6.58
CA PHE A 108 7.37 -22.98 -6.43
C PHE A 108 6.42 -21.94 -7.05
N GLN A 109 6.08 -22.09 -8.33
CA GLN A 109 5.26 -21.14 -9.07
C GLN A 109 3.90 -20.89 -8.41
N ALA A 110 3.37 -19.67 -8.54
CA ALA A 110 2.11 -19.26 -7.91
C ALA A 110 0.93 -20.19 -8.20
N ASP A 111 0.78 -20.61 -9.46
CA ASP A 111 -0.30 -21.52 -9.85
C ASP A 111 -0.14 -22.92 -9.23
N ASP A 112 1.09 -23.37 -9.05
CA ASP A 112 1.36 -24.65 -8.39
C ASP A 112 1.11 -24.58 -6.88
N ARG A 113 1.33 -23.42 -6.24
CA ARG A 113 0.97 -23.19 -4.84
C ARG A 113 -0.52 -23.45 -4.63
N VAL A 114 -1.38 -22.85 -5.44
CA VAL A 114 -2.84 -23.04 -5.36
C VAL A 114 -3.27 -24.46 -5.74
N ARG A 115 -2.56 -25.09 -6.68
CA ARG A 115 -2.89 -26.45 -7.15
C ARG A 115 -2.63 -27.53 -6.09
N TYR A 116 -1.54 -27.40 -5.33
CA TYR A 116 -1.09 -28.45 -4.42
C TYR A 116 -1.32 -28.14 -2.94
N LEU A 117 -1.36 -26.86 -2.54
CA LEU A 117 -1.63 -26.47 -1.16
C LEU A 117 -3.12 -26.34 -0.89
N GLU A 118 -3.48 -26.47 0.39
CA GLU A 118 -4.86 -26.33 0.83
C GLU A 118 -5.31 -24.87 0.70
N ALA A 119 -6.42 -24.64 -0.01
CA ALA A 119 -6.91 -23.30 -0.32
C ALA A 119 -7.29 -22.49 0.93
N ASP A 120 -7.72 -23.16 1.99
CA ASP A 120 -8.07 -22.54 3.27
C ASP A 120 -6.86 -22.04 4.05
N ARG A 121 -5.76 -22.78 4.04
CA ARG A 121 -4.48 -22.35 4.59
C ARG A 121 -3.89 -21.21 3.78
N LEU A 122 -4.00 -21.26 2.45
CA LEU A 122 -3.55 -20.15 1.58
C LEU A 122 -4.37 -18.88 1.82
N TRP A 123 -5.68 -19.02 1.99
CA TRP A 123 -6.55 -17.92 2.37
C TRP A 123 -6.16 -17.34 3.73
N SER A 124 -5.97 -18.21 4.72
CA SER A 124 -5.55 -17.81 6.07
C SER A 124 -4.19 -17.09 6.04
N PHE A 125 -3.23 -17.62 5.28
CA PHE A 125 -1.92 -16.98 5.07
C PHE A 125 -2.07 -15.60 4.43
N ALA A 126 -2.81 -15.50 3.32
CA ALA A 126 -2.96 -14.25 2.59
C ALA A 126 -3.59 -13.18 3.49
N PHE A 127 -4.59 -13.53 4.30
CA PHE A 127 -5.40 -12.60 5.10
C PHE A 127 -5.16 -12.68 6.59
N GLU A 128 -4.04 -13.25 7.02
CA GLU A 128 -3.67 -13.25 8.43
C GLU A 128 -3.42 -11.81 8.88
N GLY A 129 -4.16 -11.40 9.92
CA GLY A 129 -4.14 -10.06 10.48
C GLY A 129 -5.47 -9.33 10.29
N ASP A 130 -5.74 -8.37 11.17
CA ASP A 130 -6.96 -7.56 11.14
C ASP A 130 -6.79 -6.30 10.27
N PHE A 131 -6.25 -6.45 9.05
CA PHE A 131 -5.96 -5.28 8.19
C PHE A 131 -7.23 -4.47 7.85
N HIS A 132 -8.40 -5.10 7.86
CA HIS A 132 -9.68 -4.44 7.63
C HIS A 132 -10.07 -3.50 8.79
N LYS A 133 -9.52 -3.71 10.00
CA LYS A 133 -9.73 -2.86 11.18
C LYS A 133 -8.74 -1.70 11.27
N ALA A 134 -7.92 -1.49 10.24
CA ALA A 134 -6.89 -0.45 10.22
C ALA A 134 -7.51 0.97 10.25
N ASN A 135 -6.87 1.86 11.02
CA ASN A 135 -7.27 3.25 11.20
C ASN A 135 -6.10 4.19 10.83
N GLY A 136 -6.38 5.46 10.59
CA GLY A 136 -5.35 6.46 10.29
C GLY A 136 -4.64 6.18 8.96
N THR A 137 -3.31 6.25 8.94
CA THR A 137 -2.49 6.06 7.73
C THR A 137 -2.50 4.63 7.20
N GLU A 138 -2.75 3.64 8.05
CA GLU A 138 -2.88 2.24 7.64
C GLU A 138 -4.19 1.98 6.89
N ARG A 139 -5.18 2.87 7.07
CA ARG A 139 -6.48 2.76 6.39
C ARG A 139 -6.33 2.84 4.88
N ASP A 140 -5.48 3.74 4.37
CA ASP A 140 -5.31 3.90 2.92
C ASP A 140 -4.74 2.63 2.29
N ARG A 141 -3.75 2.01 2.94
CA ARG A 141 -3.21 0.70 2.53
C ARG A 141 -4.28 -0.40 2.59
N ALA A 142 -5.13 -0.39 3.63
CA ALA A 142 -6.22 -1.34 3.74
C ALA A 142 -7.30 -1.14 2.67
N VAL A 143 -7.59 0.10 2.28
CA VAL A 143 -8.50 0.45 1.18
C VAL A 143 -7.92 -0.03 -0.15
N GLU A 144 -6.65 0.23 -0.44
CA GLU A 144 -5.98 -0.25 -1.66
C GLU A 144 -6.01 -1.76 -1.75
N ARG A 145 -5.66 -2.44 -0.66
CA ARG A 145 -5.74 -3.89 -0.55
C ARG A 145 -7.16 -4.40 -0.79
N MET A 146 -8.16 -3.80 -0.15
CA MET A 146 -9.56 -4.21 -0.32
C MET A 146 -10.05 -3.99 -1.76
N ALA A 147 -9.66 -2.87 -2.38
CA ALA A 147 -10.00 -2.56 -3.76
C ALA A 147 -9.43 -3.62 -4.71
N PHE A 148 -8.14 -3.97 -4.55
CA PHE A 148 -7.52 -5.02 -5.35
C PHE A 148 -8.25 -6.36 -5.25
N LEU A 149 -8.70 -6.75 -4.05
CA LEU A 149 -9.45 -8.00 -3.86
C LEU A 149 -10.79 -7.99 -4.59
N ILE A 150 -11.54 -6.90 -4.49
CA ILE A 150 -12.84 -6.78 -5.15
C ILE A 150 -12.64 -6.72 -6.67
N GLU A 151 -11.69 -5.93 -7.17
CA GLU A 151 -11.36 -5.84 -8.59
C GLU A 151 -10.96 -7.22 -9.15
N THR A 152 -10.06 -7.93 -8.48
CA THR A 152 -9.63 -9.27 -8.90
C THR A 152 -10.79 -10.28 -8.84
N ALA A 153 -11.68 -10.18 -7.84
CA ALA A 153 -12.86 -11.05 -7.75
C ALA A 153 -13.86 -10.78 -8.89
N MET A 154 -14.02 -9.51 -9.30
CA MET A 154 -14.85 -9.13 -10.44
C MET A 154 -14.26 -9.61 -11.76
N GLU A 155 -12.94 -9.45 -11.96
CA GLU A 155 -12.24 -9.92 -13.17
C GLU A 155 -12.32 -11.44 -13.35
N GLU A 156 -12.33 -12.19 -12.24
CA GLU A 156 -12.45 -13.65 -12.24
C GLU A 156 -13.91 -14.14 -12.18
N GLU A 157 -14.87 -13.23 -12.37
CA GLU A 157 -16.32 -13.51 -12.39
C GLU A 157 -16.85 -14.17 -11.10
N LEU A 158 -16.16 -13.96 -9.97
CA LEU A 158 -16.59 -14.45 -8.65
C LEU A 158 -17.59 -13.51 -7.99
N LEU A 159 -17.62 -12.27 -8.43
CA LEU A 159 -18.36 -11.20 -7.80
C LEU A 159 -18.95 -10.28 -8.87
N THR A 160 -20.22 -9.93 -8.72
CA THR A 160 -20.88 -8.96 -9.59
C THR A 160 -21.00 -7.61 -8.87
N THR A 161 -21.19 -6.53 -9.64
CA THR A 161 -21.42 -5.21 -9.04
C THR A 161 -22.68 -5.19 -8.16
N GLN A 162 -23.67 -6.02 -8.49
CA GLN A 162 -24.88 -6.22 -7.68
C GLN A 162 -24.54 -6.83 -6.31
N ASP A 163 -23.64 -7.81 -6.24
CA ASP A 163 -23.22 -8.41 -4.96
C ASP A 163 -22.57 -7.40 -4.01
N ILE A 164 -21.87 -6.38 -4.55
CA ILE A 164 -21.30 -5.28 -3.77
C ILE A 164 -22.42 -4.41 -3.19
N GLY A 165 -23.37 -4.00 -4.04
CA GLY A 165 -24.52 -3.19 -3.65
C GLY A 165 -25.39 -3.89 -2.60
N ASP A 166 -25.64 -5.18 -2.78
CA ASP A 166 -26.42 -6.00 -1.85
C ASP A 166 -25.66 -6.29 -0.55
N GLY A 167 -24.33 -6.48 -0.62
CA GLY A 167 -23.50 -6.77 0.54
C GLY A 167 -23.34 -5.56 1.46
N VAL A 168 -23.12 -4.37 0.90
CA VAL A 168 -22.98 -3.13 1.67
C VAL A 168 -24.33 -2.51 2.02
N GLY A 169 -25.30 -2.64 1.12
CA GLY A 169 -26.61 -2.00 1.19
C GLY A 169 -26.59 -0.54 0.72
N PHE A 170 -27.54 -0.16 -0.14
CA PHE A 170 -27.66 1.21 -0.65
C PHE A 170 -27.93 2.25 0.44
N SER A 171 -28.63 1.88 1.52
CA SER A 171 -28.82 2.77 2.67
C SER A 171 -27.49 3.14 3.31
N THR A 172 -26.62 2.16 3.53
CA THR A 172 -25.29 2.36 4.12
C THR A 172 -24.42 3.22 3.21
N ILE A 173 -24.47 2.98 1.89
CA ILE A 173 -23.75 3.79 0.91
C ILE A 173 -24.24 5.24 0.99
N ALA A 174 -25.55 5.48 0.91
CA ALA A 174 -26.12 6.83 0.92
C ALA A 174 -25.84 7.59 2.23
N GLU A 175 -25.80 6.91 3.38
CA GLU A 175 -25.50 7.50 4.68
C GLU A 175 -24.03 7.89 4.84
N ARG A 176 -23.12 7.15 4.19
CA ARG A 176 -21.66 7.32 4.35
C ARG A 176 -21.03 8.17 3.26
N LEU A 177 -21.68 8.31 2.11
CA LEU A 177 -21.15 9.06 0.99
C LEU A 177 -21.14 10.58 1.29
N PRO A 178 -20.03 11.30 0.99
CA PRO A 178 -20.02 12.75 1.10
C PRO A 178 -21.08 13.38 0.20
N VAL A 179 -21.64 14.51 0.64
CA VAL A 179 -22.68 15.25 -0.09
C VAL A 179 -22.26 15.57 -1.53
N ARG A 180 -20.97 15.86 -1.77
CA ARG A 180 -20.44 16.14 -3.11
C ARG A 180 -20.54 14.94 -4.05
N GLU A 181 -20.17 13.75 -3.59
CA GLU A 181 -20.27 12.53 -4.40
C GLU A 181 -21.74 12.11 -4.57
N LEU A 182 -22.58 12.31 -3.54
CA LEU A 182 -24.02 12.07 -3.65
C LEU A 182 -24.69 12.98 -4.69
N GLN A 183 -24.29 14.25 -4.75
CA GLN A 183 -24.74 15.19 -5.78
C GLN A 183 -24.36 14.71 -7.19
N ARG A 184 -23.13 14.24 -7.39
CA ARG A 184 -22.68 13.67 -8.68
C ARG A 184 -23.51 12.45 -9.08
N VAL A 185 -23.77 11.54 -8.14
CA VAL A 185 -24.62 10.37 -8.39
C VAL A 185 -26.04 10.79 -8.76
N LEU A 186 -26.60 11.80 -8.07
CA LEU A 186 -27.94 12.31 -8.38
C LEU A 186 -28.01 13.00 -9.75
N GLU A 187 -27.04 13.84 -10.08
CA GLU A 187 -26.93 14.49 -11.39
C GLU A 187 -26.87 13.44 -12.50
N HIS A 188 -26.00 12.43 -12.34
CA HIS A 188 -25.89 11.34 -13.29
C HIS A 188 -27.18 10.52 -13.40
N ALA A 189 -27.85 10.23 -12.28
CA ALA A 189 -29.12 9.51 -12.26
C ALA A 189 -30.25 10.28 -12.97
N LEU A 190 -30.28 11.61 -12.83
CA LEU A 190 -31.25 12.46 -13.53
C LEU A 190 -30.99 12.48 -15.04
N ASP A 191 -29.73 12.50 -15.46
CA ASP A 191 -29.36 12.44 -16.87
C ASP A 191 -29.68 11.07 -17.50
N LEU A 192 -29.45 9.97 -16.77
CA LEU A 192 -29.90 8.64 -17.18
C LEU A 192 -31.42 8.57 -17.28
N GLY A 193 -32.15 9.16 -16.32
CA GLY A 193 -33.60 9.23 -16.33
C GLY A 193 -34.16 9.99 -17.55
N ARG A 194 -33.48 11.07 -17.98
CA ARG A 194 -33.82 11.79 -19.22
C ARG A 194 -33.59 10.96 -20.48
N GLN A 195 -32.62 10.04 -20.43
CA GLN A 195 -32.33 9.09 -21.52
C GLN A 195 -33.23 7.84 -21.47
N GLY A 196 -34.06 7.69 -20.44
CA GLY A 196 -34.91 6.51 -20.23
C GLY A 196 -34.16 5.29 -19.69
N ALA A 197 -32.93 5.48 -19.20
CA ALA A 197 -32.13 4.44 -18.54
C ALA A 197 -32.34 4.47 -17.02
N SER A 198 -32.29 3.29 -16.38
CA SER A 198 -32.30 3.17 -14.92
C SER A 198 -30.88 3.27 -14.37
N LEU A 199 -30.73 3.86 -13.18
CA LEU A 199 -29.47 3.81 -12.43
C LEU A 199 -29.18 2.35 -12.04
N THR A 200 -28.12 1.77 -12.60
CA THR A 200 -27.62 0.43 -12.26
C THR A 200 -26.37 0.54 -11.39
N GLU A 201 -26.01 -0.55 -10.72
CA GLU A 201 -24.82 -0.62 -9.88
C GLU A 201 -23.54 -0.40 -10.68
N ALA A 202 -23.50 -0.86 -11.94
CA ALA A 202 -22.40 -0.57 -12.85
C ALA A 202 -22.24 0.94 -13.09
N THR A 203 -23.35 1.63 -13.43
CA THR A 203 -23.32 3.08 -13.63
C THR A 203 -22.97 3.85 -12.34
N LEU A 204 -23.31 3.31 -11.17
CA LEU A 204 -22.92 3.90 -9.89
C LEU A 204 -21.40 3.84 -9.70
N MET A 205 -20.77 2.70 -10.01
CA MET A 205 -19.32 2.53 -9.90
C MET A 205 -18.54 3.33 -10.95
N ASP A 206 -19.16 3.64 -12.10
CA ASP A 206 -18.58 4.54 -13.10
C ASP A 206 -18.47 5.99 -12.59
N VAL A 207 -19.46 6.43 -11.78
CA VAL A 207 -19.48 7.79 -11.20
C VAL A 207 -18.61 7.88 -9.95
N VAL A 208 -18.67 6.87 -9.09
CA VAL A 208 -17.90 6.80 -7.84
C VAL A 208 -16.96 5.60 -7.92
N PRO A 209 -15.66 5.82 -8.22
CA PRO A 209 -14.69 4.75 -8.32
C PRO A 209 -14.66 3.91 -7.04
N LEU A 210 -14.48 2.59 -7.21
CA LEU A 210 -14.50 1.63 -6.11
C LEU A 210 -13.55 2.01 -4.96
N ARG A 211 -12.34 2.49 -5.27
CA ARG A 211 -11.36 2.97 -4.29
C ARG A 211 -11.92 4.12 -3.43
N SER A 212 -12.54 5.11 -4.08
CA SER A 212 -13.18 6.23 -3.39
C SER A 212 -14.34 5.76 -2.51
N LEU A 213 -15.18 4.85 -3.03
CA LEU A 213 -16.30 4.28 -2.30
C LEU A 213 -15.83 3.57 -1.02
N LEU A 214 -14.80 2.72 -1.12
CA LEU A 214 -14.22 1.99 0.01
C LEU A 214 -13.60 2.94 1.06
N GLY A 215 -13.06 4.09 0.63
CA GLY A 215 -12.55 5.12 1.54
C GLY A 215 -13.61 5.64 2.53
N TYR A 216 -14.88 5.71 2.10
CA TYR A 216 -16.00 6.20 2.93
C TYR A 216 -16.70 5.10 3.73
N LEU A 217 -16.53 3.83 3.35
CA LEU A 217 -17.23 2.70 3.97
C LEU A 217 -16.42 2.09 5.13
N PRO A 218 -17.09 1.49 6.15
CA PRO A 218 -16.43 0.66 7.14
C PRO A 218 -15.86 -0.59 6.46
N LEU A 219 -14.53 -0.75 6.48
CA LEU A 219 -13.84 -1.86 5.81
C LEU A 219 -14.20 -3.21 6.41
N ASP A 220 -14.47 -3.27 7.72
CA ASP A 220 -14.95 -4.48 8.40
C ASP A 220 -16.24 -5.02 7.78
N LEU A 221 -17.19 -4.12 7.50
CA LEU A 221 -18.48 -4.48 6.92
C LEU A 221 -18.30 -5.01 5.49
N VAL A 222 -17.46 -4.35 4.70
CA VAL A 222 -17.14 -4.80 3.33
C VAL A 222 -16.45 -6.16 3.36
N TRP A 223 -15.46 -6.32 4.24
CA TRP A 223 -14.73 -7.58 4.41
C TRP A 223 -15.68 -8.73 4.71
N GLU A 224 -16.53 -8.59 5.73
CA GLU A 224 -17.43 -9.66 6.15
C GLU A 224 -18.53 -9.92 5.12
N LYS A 225 -19.27 -8.88 4.69
CA LYS A 225 -20.47 -9.04 3.86
C LYS A 225 -20.19 -9.27 2.39
N VAL A 226 -19.09 -8.72 1.88
CA VAL A 226 -18.73 -8.84 0.46
C VAL A 226 -17.67 -9.93 0.29
N ILE A 227 -16.48 -9.78 0.89
CA ILE A 227 -15.39 -10.72 0.62
C ILE A 227 -15.65 -12.10 1.25
N VAL A 228 -15.97 -12.17 2.55
CA VAL A 228 -16.15 -13.47 3.22
C VAL A 228 -17.41 -14.16 2.71
N HIS A 229 -18.57 -13.49 2.77
CA HIS A 229 -19.84 -14.12 2.42
C HIS A 229 -20.05 -14.35 0.91
N ARG A 230 -19.56 -13.47 0.02
CA ARG A 230 -19.77 -13.62 -1.43
C ARG A 230 -18.62 -14.30 -2.15
N VAL A 231 -17.38 -14.19 -1.65
CA VAL A 231 -16.22 -14.80 -2.31
C VAL A 231 -15.73 -16.02 -1.54
N ALA A 232 -15.39 -15.87 -0.26
CA ALA A 232 -14.70 -16.92 0.50
C ALA A 232 -15.58 -18.14 0.81
N GLU A 233 -16.83 -17.93 1.22
CA GLU A 233 -17.77 -19.02 1.54
C GLU A 233 -18.15 -19.83 0.29
N PRO A 234 -18.57 -19.23 -0.85
CA PRO A 234 -18.88 -19.98 -2.06
C PRO A 234 -17.66 -20.70 -2.65
N ALA A 235 -16.48 -20.10 -2.55
CA ALA A 235 -15.22 -20.71 -2.98
C ALA A 235 -14.66 -21.74 -1.98
N ARG A 236 -15.25 -21.85 -0.78
CA ARG A 236 -14.84 -22.73 0.32
C ARG A 236 -13.42 -22.46 0.83
N PHE A 237 -13.01 -21.20 0.85
CA PHE A 237 -11.74 -20.79 1.45
C PHE A 237 -11.80 -20.77 2.98
N THR A 238 -12.97 -20.50 3.56
CA THR A 238 -13.18 -20.56 5.00
C THR A 238 -13.72 -21.93 5.39
N SER A 239 -12.83 -22.87 5.75
CA SER A 239 -13.17 -24.22 6.23
C SER A 239 -13.83 -24.21 7.63
N SER A 240 -14.76 -23.29 7.93
CA SER A 240 -15.42 -23.22 9.24
C SER A 240 -16.27 -24.46 9.55
N GLY A 241 -16.58 -25.28 8.55
CA GLY A 241 -17.08 -26.63 8.74
C GLY A 241 -16.00 -27.63 8.38
N GLY A 242 -15.42 -28.31 9.37
CA GLY A 242 -14.39 -29.36 9.25
C GLY A 242 -14.77 -30.54 8.36
N ARG A 243 -14.91 -30.28 7.06
CA ARG A 243 -15.27 -31.24 6.05
C ARG A 243 -13.98 -31.73 5.43
N ARG A 244 -13.56 -32.90 5.90
CA ARG A 244 -12.40 -33.66 5.43
C ARG A 244 -12.18 -33.48 3.92
N PRO A 245 -10.96 -33.14 3.48
CA PRO A 245 -10.67 -32.87 2.08
C PRO A 245 -11.06 -34.08 1.21
N PRO A 246 -11.68 -33.85 0.03
CA PRO A 246 -11.91 -34.93 -0.93
C PRO A 246 -10.54 -35.51 -1.31
N PRO A 247 -10.42 -36.86 -1.40
CA PRO A 247 -9.15 -37.50 -1.74
C PRO A 247 -8.62 -36.89 -3.06
N ALA A 248 -7.33 -36.51 -3.05
CA ALA A 248 -6.65 -35.87 -4.16
C ALA A 248 -7.03 -36.55 -5.48
N ARG A 249 -7.59 -35.77 -6.41
CA ARG A 249 -7.90 -36.29 -7.75
C ARG A 249 -6.59 -36.85 -8.33
N PRO A 250 -6.55 -38.12 -8.74
CA PRO A 250 -5.36 -38.67 -9.36
C PRO A 250 -5.02 -37.82 -10.57
N ALA A 251 -3.75 -37.40 -10.66
CA ALA A 251 -3.23 -36.64 -11.78
C ALA A 251 -3.62 -37.32 -13.11
N PRO A 252 -3.94 -36.56 -14.17
CA PRO A 252 -4.23 -37.14 -15.48
C PRO A 252 -3.02 -37.98 -15.91
N ALA A 253 -3.24 -39.29 -16.03
CA ALA A 253 -2.18 -40.23 -16.36
C ALA A 253 -1.48 -39.80 -17.66
N PRO A 254 -0.14 -39.81 -17.72
CA PRO A 254 0.57 -39.59 -18.97
C PRO A 254 0.13 -40.67 -19.97
N GLY A 255 -0.39 -40.22 -21.12
CA GLY A 255 -0.91 -41.07 -22.17
C GLY A 255 0.05 -42.20 -22.50
N SER A 256 -0.35 -43.42 -22.16
CA SER A 256 0.27 -44.65 -22.63
C SER A 256 0.15 -44.69 -24.15
N GLY A 257 1.24 -44.36 -24.84
CA GLY A 257 1.37 -44.55 -26.28
C GLY A 257 1.12 -46.01 -26.64
N SER A 258 0.04 -46.26 -27.37
CA SER A 258 -0.17 -47.50 -28.09
C SER A 258 0.37 -47.34 -29.51
N ASP A 259 1.64 -47.70 -29.70
CA ASP A 259 2.15 -48.08 -31.01
C ASP A 259 1.66 -49.49 -31.35
N SER A 260 0.98 -49.65 -32.50
CA SER A 260 0.99 -50.88 -33.30
C SER A 260 0.41 -50.65 -34.70
N SER A 261 1.34 -50.40 -35.62
CA SER A 261 1.48 -50.83 -37.01
C SER A 261 0.35 -51.55 -37.78
N ALA A 262 0.08 -50.97 -38.96
CA ALA A 262 0.13 -51.55 -40.31
C ALA A 262 -0.82 -52.68 -40.74
N SER A 263 -1.67 -52.38 -41.74
CA SER A 263 -1.68 -53.15 -42.99
C SER A 263 -2.36 -52.40 -44.15
N SER A 264 -1.75 -52.53 -45.33
CA SER A 264 -2.08 -51.93 -46.62
C SER A 264 -3.38 -52.44 -47.24
N ALA A 265 -4.10 -51.60 -48.01
CA ALA A 265 -4.77 -52.01 -49.24
C ALA A 265 -5.10 -50.82 -50.15
N VAL A 266 -4.73 -50.99 -51.42
CA VAL A 266 -4.91 -50.13 -52.59
C VAL A 266 -6.40 -50.04 -52.98
N GLY A 267 -6.87 -48.87 -53.43
CA GLY A 267 -8.22 -48.74 -53.99
C GLY A 267 -8.56 -47.36 -54.57
N MET A 268 -8.54 -47.29 -55.90
CA MET A 268 -8.82 -46.18 -56.82
C MET A 268 -10.04 -45.29 -56.59
N GLN A 269 -9.86 -44.03 -57.03
CA GLN A 269 -10.80 -43.13 -57.74
C GLN A 269 -12.08 -42.66 -57.02
N SER A 270 -12.20 -41.35 -56.81
CA SER A 270 -13.18 -40.54 -57.56
C SER A 270 -12.97 -39.04 -57.32
N ALA A 271 -13.03 -38.32 -58.44
CA ALA A 271 -13.04 -36.87 -58.54
C ALA A 271 -14.42 -36.32 -58.20
N ALA A 272 -14.49 -35.21 -57.46
CA ALA A 272 -15.49 -34.17 -57.64
C ALA A 272 -15.11 -32.93 -56.81
N THR A 273 -14.76 -31.87 -57.52
CA THR A 273 -15.35 -30.53 -57.39
C THR A 273 -15.74 -30.05 -55.98
N SER A 274 -15.00 -29.06 -55.47
CA SER A 274 -15.57 -27.76 -55.10
C SER A 274 -14.45 -26.79 -54.70
N GLN A 275 -14.11 -25.91 -55.65
CA GLN A 275 -13.36 -24.68 -55.38
C GLN A 275 -14.29 -23.70 -54.68
N ALA A 276 -13.89 -23.23 -53.51
CA ALA A 276 -14.41 -22.00 -52.91
C ALA A 276 -13.22 -21.07 -52.68
N SER A 277 -13.26 -19.95 -53.38
CA SER A 277 -12.29 -18.89 -53.44
C SER A 277 -12.27 -18.08 -52.15
N SER A 278 -11.08 -17.80 -51.61
CA SER A 278 -10.87 -16.67 -50.68
C SER A 278 -9.80 -15.76 -51.29
N SER A 279 -10.30 -14.71 -51.94
CA SER A 279 -9.54 -13.63 -52.56
C SER A 279 -9.13 -12.63 -51.48
N THR A 280 -7.83 -12.54 -51.16
CA THR A 280 -7.23 -11.43 -50.43
C THR A 280 -6.89 -10.32 -51.41
N LEU A 281 -7.74 -9.29 -51.45
CA LEU A 281 -7.46 -8.02 -52.12
C LEU A 281 -6.89 -7.05 -51.08
N SER A 282 -5.59 -6.78 -51.18
CA SER A 282 -4.93 -5.63 -50.58
C SER A 282 -5.35 -4.38 -51.34
N SER A 283 -6.05 -3.47 -50.67
CA SER A 283 -6.29 -2.11 -51.15
C SER A 283 -5.38 -1.15 -50.41
N ASN A 284 -4.33 -0.67 -51.09
CA ASN A 284 -3.60 0.53 -50.75
C ASN A 284 -4.52 1.73 -50.99
N VAL A 285 -4.88 2.46 -49.93
CA VAL A 285 -5.45 3.80 -50.03
C VAL A 285 -4.36 4.78 -49.64
N ILE A 286 -3.84 5.47 -50.65
CA ILE A 286 -3.05 6.69 -50.53
C ILE A 286 -4.06 7.81 -50.28
N VAL A 287 -3.96 8.50 -49.13
CA VAL A 287 -4.67 9.77 -48.92
C VAL A 287 -3.64 10.86 -48.65
N ASP A 288 -3.60 11.75 -49.64
CA ASP A 288 -3.26 13.17 -49.63
C ASP A 288 -2.74 13.81 -48.33
N ASP A 289 -1.53 14.33 -48.47
CA ASP A 289 -0.83 15.28 -47.63
C ASP A 289 -1.19 16.70 -48.11
N THR A 290 -2.08 17.38 -47.38
CA THR A 290 -2.39 18.80 -47.62
C THR A 290 -2.48 19.58 -46.31
N ALA A 291 -1.41 20.31 -46.02
CA ALA A 291 -1.36 21.71 -45.60
C ALA A 291 -2.52 22.27 -44.74
N PHE A 292 -2.27 22.35 -43.43
CA PHE A 292 -2.82 23.33 -42.48
C PHE A 292 -1.67 23.57 -41.49
N GLY A 293 -1.10 24.75 -41.31
CA GLY A 293 -1.70 26.07 -41.23
C GLY A 293 -1.44 26.58 -39.81
N ASP A 294 -0.31 27.27 -39.65
CA ASP A 294 0.09 28.03 -38.45
C ASP A 294 -1.11 28.76 -37.83
N LEU A 295 -1.40 28.45 -36.56
CA LEU A 295 -2.15 29.34 -35.67
C LEU A 295 -1.52 29.24 -34.28
N ASP A 296 -0.69 30.23 -33.99
CA ASP A 296 -0.32 30.68 -32.66
C ASP A 296 -1.58 31.00 -31.86
N ASP A 297 -1.86 30.26 -30.79
CA ASP A 297 -2.88 30.62 -29.80
C ASP A 297 -2.16 31.11 -28.52
N GLU A 298 -2.02 32.43 -28.43
CA GLU A 298 -1.69 33.15 -27.21
C GLU A 298 -2.82 32.97 -26.19
N ILE A 299 -2.62 32.13 -25.18
CA ILE A 299 -3.49 32.09 -24.01
C ILE A 299 -3.16 33.31 -23.13
N SER A 300 -3.89 34.38 -23.39
CA SER A 300 -3.97 35.58 -22.56
C SER A 300 -4.73 35.26 -21.27
N VAL A 301 -4.00 35.04 -20.18
CA VAL A 301 -4.58 34.93 -18.83
C VAL A 301 -4.73 36.34 -18.29
N SER A 302 -5.89 36.94 -18.54
CA SER A 302 -6.31 38.18 -17.88
C SER A 302 -7.64 38.00 -17.17
N ASP A 303 -7.65 38.50 -15.94
CA ASP A 303 -8.81 39.09 -15.27
C ASP A 303 -9.86 38.14 -14.66
N ALA A 304 -9.64 37.78 -13.39
CA ALA A 304 -10.69 37.29 -12.50
C ALA A 304 -10.56 37.94 -11.12
N MET A 305 -11.15 39.13 -11.04
CA MET A 305 -11.91 39.70 -9.91
C MET A 305 -11.45 39.34 -8.48
N GLU A 306 -10.70 40.30 -7.96
CA GLU A 306 -10.59 40.71 -6.55
C GLU A 306 -11.93 40.58 -5.78
N SER A 307 -12.01 39.53 -4.95
CA SER A 307 -13.11 39.33 -4.01
C SER A 307 -12.76 39.97 -2.66
N ALA A 308 -13.51 41.02 -2.31
CA ALA A 308 -13.39 41.74 -1.06
C ALA A 308 -13.63 40.86 0.19
N PRO A 309 -12.96 41.14 1.32
CA PRO A 309 -13.10 40.36 2.55
C PRO A 309 -14.47 40.61 3.21
N ARG A 310 -15.24 39.54 3.41
CA ARG A 310 -16.43 39.55 4.25
C ARG A 310 -16.01 39.73 5.71
N ARG A 311 -16.57 40.75 6.37
CA ARG A 311 -16.48 40.96 7.82
C ARG A 311 -17.16 39.79 8.54
N GLU A 312 -16.37 38.95 9.20
CA GLU A 312 -16.87 38.01 10.20
C GLU A 312 -17.30 38.78 11.45
N GLY A 313 -18.56 38.62 11.83
CA GLY A 313 -19.07 39.06 13.12
C GLY A 313 -18.65 38.10 14.24
N PRO A 314 -18.63 38.55 15.51
CA PRO A 314 -18.15 37.75 16.63
C PRO A 314 -19.08 36.55 16.91
N PRO A 315 -18.52 35.38 17.29
CA PRO A 315 -19.31 34.19 17.58
C PRO A 315 -20.16 34.38 18.86
N PRO A 316 -21.39 33.84 18.89
CA PRO A 316 -22.22 33.84 20.09
C PRO A 316 -21.64 32.89 21.16
N LYS A 317 -21.55 33.39 22.40
CA LYS A 317 -21.22 32.61 23.61
C LYS A 317 -22.23 31.46 23.80
N PRO A 318 -21.80 30.19 23.85
CA PRO A 318 -22.63 29.11 24.38
C PRO A 318 -22.62 29.15 25.91
N ALA A 319 -23.81 28.88 26.46
CA ALA A 319 -24.17 29.01 27.86
C ALA A 319 -23.47 28.00 28.78
N SER A 320 -23.27 28.44 30.02
CA SER A 320 -22.88 27.67 31.20
C SER A 320 -23.80 26.46 31.40
N VAL A 321 -23.22 25.26 31.38
CA VAL A 321 -23.89 24.01 31.80
C VAL A 321 -23.61 23.81 33.30
N PRO A 322 -24.65 23.56 34.12
CA PRO A 322 -24.49 23.34 35.56
C PRO A 322 -23.90 21.96 35.86
N ALA A 323 -23.04 21.94 36.89
CA ALA A 323 -22.36 20.77 37.43
C ALA A 323 -23.34 19.64 37.84
N PRO A 324 -23.01 18.37 37.58
CA PRO A 324 -23.75 17.25 38.15
C PRO A 324 -23.31 17.02 39.61
N ALA A 325 -24.34 16.80 40.43
CA ALA A 325 -24.27 16.59 41.86
C ALA A 325 -23.53 15.30 42.24
N ALA A 326 -22.79 15.40 43.33
CA ALA A 326 -22.22 14.30 44.07
C ALA A 326 -23.29 13.31 44.55
N GLY A 327 -22.99 12.03 44.43
CA GLY A 327 -23.74 10.88 44.96
C GLY A 327 -22.79 9.68 45.12
N PRO A 328 -23.13 8.71 45.99
CA PRO A 328 -22.39 8.46 47.22
C PRO A 328 -21.33 7.35 47.13
N GLU A 329 -20.36 7.47 48.03
CA GLU A 329 -19.35 6.48 48.37
C GLU A 329 -20.00 5.15 48.75
N GLU A 330 -19.76 4.12 47.93
CA GLU A 330 -20.04 2.73 48.28
C GLU A 330 -18.75 2.10 48.78
N SER A 331 -18.71 1.92 50.10
CA SER A 331 -17.69 1.21 50.85
C SER A 331 -17.69 -0.27 50.50
N THR A 332 -16.61 -0.77 49.90
CA THR A 332 -16.29 -2.20 49.86
C THR A 332 -15.02 -2.48 50.66
N ASP A 333 -15.24 -3.24 51.74
CA ASP A 333 -14.28 -3.82 52.68
C ASP A 333 -13.38 -4.87 51.97
N PRO A 334 -12.05 -4.92 52.21
CA PRO A 334 -11.18 -5.91 51.58
C PRO A 334 -11.18 -7.23 52.36
N GLY A 335 -11.83 -8.23 51.79
CA GLY A 335 -11.71 -9.63 52.19
C GLY A 335 -10.39 -10.25 51.71
N LEU A 336 -9.60 -10.69 52.67
CA LEU A 336 -8.39 -11.50 52.54
C LEU A 336 -8.67 -12.84 51.83
N ASP A 337 -7.94 -13.12 50.74
CA ASP A 337 -7.55 -14.46 50.30
C ASP A 337 -6.28 -14.30 49.44
N ALA A 338 -5.09 -14.54 49.99
CA ALA A 338 -4.44 -15.85 50.08
C ALA A 338 -4.16 -16.50 48.70
N GLY A 339 -3.03 -16.09 48.11
CA GLY A 339 -2.10 -17.04 47.50
C GLY A 339 -2.17 -17.21 45.99
N THR A 340 -1.39 -16.40 45.26
CA THR A 340 -0.51 -16.92 44.20
C THR A 340 0.65 -15.95 44.01
N VAL A 341 1.78 -16.25 44.65
CA VAL A 341 3.07 -15.61 44.38
C VAL A 341 3.58 -16.28 43.10
N VAL A 342 3.42 -15.58 41.98
CA VAL A 342 4.20 -15.85 40.76
C VAL A 342 5.18 -14.69 40.66
N ASP A 343 6.44 -15.00 40.98
CA ASP A 343 7.60 -14.15 40.79
C ASP A 343 7.61 -13.59 39.35
N ALA A 344 7.19 -12.33 39.22
CA ALA A 344 7.47 -11.50 38.06
C ALA A 344 8.77 -10.74 38.31
N ASP A 345 9.86 -11.48 38.45
CA ASP A 345 11.22 -10.97 38.29
C ASP A 345 11.48 -10.95 36.77
N ILE A 346 10.80 -10.03 36.07
CA ILE A 346 11.14 -9.67 34.70
C ILE A 346 12.43 -8.87 34.84
N LEU A 347 13.54 -9.60 34.78
CA LEU A 347 14.88 -9.08 34.60
C LEU A 347 14.84 -8.09 33.44
N GLU A 348 14.88 -6.79 33.74
CA GLU A 348 15.45 -5.82 32.82
C GLU A 348 16.80 -6.41 32.41
N PRO A 349 17.03 -6.71 31.11
CA PRO A 349 18.29 -7.26 30.68
C PRO A 349 19.35 -6.25 31.10
N ALA A 350 20.27 -6.68 31.97
CA ALA A 350 21.38 -5.86 32.42
C ALA A 350 22.03 -5.25 31.17
N ALA A 351 21.85 -3.94 30.99
CA ALA A 351 22.44 -3.21 29.88
C ALA A 351 23.92 -3.58 29.86
N THR A 352 24.35 -4.21 28.77
CA THR A 352 25.74 -4.64 28.66
C THR A 352 26.61 -3.38 28.76
N ASP A 353 27.75 -3.47 29.45
CA ASP A 353 28.66 -2.33 29.64
C ASP A 353 29.02 -1.64 28.30
N ASP A 354 28.97 -2.41 27.20
CA ASP A 354 29.17 -1.95 25.82
C ASP A 354 28.15 -0.92 25.34
N GLU A 355 26.84 -1.06 25.66
CA GLU A 355 25.81 -0.12 25.21
C GLU A 355 25.97 1.23 25.91
N GLY A 356 26.31 1.21 27.21
CA GLY A 356 26.57 2.42 27.99
C GLY A 356 27.76 3.21 27.45
N GLU A 357 28.83 2.53 27.03
CA GLU A 357 29.99 3.18 26.43
C GLU A 357 29.67 3.76 25.05
N ALA A 358 28.94 3.02 24.21
CA ALA A 358 28.48 3.49 22.90
C ALA A 358 27.62 4.76 23.04
N ARG A 359 26.62 4.74 23.94
CA ARG A 359 25.75 5.89 24.19
C ARG A 359 26.54 7.12 24.64
N LYS A 360 27.54 6.94 25.51
CA LYS A 360 28.40 8.04 25.98
C LYS A 360 29.22 8.66 24.84
N LYS A 361 29.80 7.84 23.96
CA LYS A 361 30.57 8.32 22.79
C LYS A 361 29.72 9.15 21.84
N VAL A 362 28.51 8.67 21.54
CA VAL A 362 27.58 9.37 20.63
C VAL A 362 27.12 10.70 21.22
N ILE A 363 26.82 10.73 22.53
CA ILE A 363 26.45 11.98 23.21
C ILE A 363 27.61 12.99 23.13
N GLU A 364 28.86 12.55 23.35
CA GLU A 364 30.04 13.40 23.21
C GLU A 364 30.20 13.93 21.77
N GLY A 365 30.02 13.07 20.76
CA GLY A 365 30.04 13.44 19.34
C GLY A 365 28.99 14.48 18.97
N LEU A 366 27.72 14.23 19.32
CA LEU A 366 26.61 15.18 19.09
C LEU A 366 26.78 16.49 19.85
N THR A 367 27.37 16.45 21.05
CA THR A 367 27.70 17.66 21.82
C THR A 367 28.78 18.48 21.10
N ALA A 368 29.81 17.83 20.56
CA ALA A 368 30.91 18.51 19.86
C ALA A 368 30.43 19.32 18.64
N ILE A 369 29.41 18.84 17.94
CA ILE A 369 28.80 19.54 16.79
C ILE A 369 27.62 20.45 17.17
N ASN A 370 27.31 20.61 18.47
CA ASN A 370 26.14 21.34 18.97
C ASN A 370 24.81 20.86 18.35
N ARG A 371 24.65 19.53 18.22
CA ARG A 371 23.46 18.85 17.70
C ARG A 371 22.89 17.79 18.65
N LEU A 372 23.15 17.91 19.95
CA LEU A 372 22.58 17.01 20.95
C LEU A 372 21.12 17.42 21.28
N PRO A 373 20.11 16.56 21.05
CA PRO A 373 18.72 16.89 21.39
C PRO A 373 18.52 17.14 22.90
N PRO A 374 17.62 18.07 23.31
CA PRO A 374 17.38 18.37 24.72
C PRO A 374 16.93 17.13 25.52
N ARG A 375 16.11 16.27 24.91
CA ARG A 375 15.57 15.03 25.51
C ARG A 375 16.35 13.76 25.14
N HIS A 376 17.65 13.86 24.87
CA HIS A 376 18.48 12.70 24.49
C HIS A 376 18.51 11.56 25.54
N ALA A 377 18.13 11.83 26.79
CA ALA A 377 17.97 10.82 27.83
C ALA A 377 16.81 9.84 27.54
N GLU A 378 15.75 10.30 26.87
CA GLU A 378 14.57 9.53 26.51
C GLU A 378 14.75 8.77 25.18
N LEU A 379 15.73 9.17 24.37
CA LEU A 379 16.03 8.53 23.09
C LEU A 379 16.85 7.24 23.29
N SER A 380 16.54 6.22 22.49
CA SER A 380 17.32 4.97 22.45
C SER A 380 18.72 5.22 21.89
N THR A 381 19.68 4.37 22.28
CA THR A 381 21.06 4.42 21.78
C THR A 381 21.12 4.31 20.24
N SER A 382 20.23 3.51 19.64
CA SER A 382 20.13 3.36 18.18
C SER A 382 19.67 4.64 17.48
N ILE A 383 18.71 5.39 18.04
CA ILE A 383 18.27 6.67 17.48
C ILE A 383 19.40 7.69 17.55
N LEU A 384 20.13 7.77 18.67
CA LEU A 384 21.26 8.69 18.81
C LEU A 384 22.38 8.39 17.80
N LEU A 385 22.71 7.11 17.60
CA LEU A 385 23.69 6.67 16.59
C LEU A 385 23.25 7.06 15.17
N SER A 386 21.98 6.86 14.83
CA SER A 386 21.43 7.30 13.54
C SER A 386 21.52 8.82 13.36
N ILE A 387 21.25 9.62 14.40
CA ILE A 387 21.39 11.08 14.33
C ILE A 387 22.85 11.49 14.10
N GLU A 388 23.80 10.86 14.79
CA GLU A 388 25.24 11.15 14.60
C GLU A 388 25.70 10.79 13.18
N SER A 389 25.34 9.60 12.69
CA SER A 389 25.66 9.15 11.33
C SER A 389 25.04 10.07 10.28
N MET A 390 23.77 10.44 10.47
CA MET A 390 23.06 11.39 9.60
C MET A 390 23.81 12.71 9.49
N TYR A 391 24.22 13.33 10.61
CA TYR A 391 24.94 14.60 10.57
C TYR A 391 26.34 14.49 9.94
N ALA A 392 27.02 13.34 10.06
CA ALA A 392 28.30 13.11 9.41
C ALA A 392 28.18 13.17 7.88
N GLU A 393 27.09 12.63 7.33
CA GLU A 393 26.80 12.64 5.89
C GLU A 393 26.17 13.95 5.41
N LEU A 394 25.26 14.54 6.20
CA LEU A 394 24.52 15.76 5.88
C LEU A 394 25.46 16.95 5.58
N LEU A 395 26.60 17.02 6.28
CA LEU A 395 27.64 18.03 6.06
C LEU A 395 28.31 17.93 4.67
N THR A 396 28.27 16.76 4.03
CA THR A 396 28.85 16.52 2.71
C THR A 396 27.85 16.73 1.57
N ALA A 397 26.54 16.71 1.88
CA ALA A 397 25.48 16.88 0.89
C ALA A 397 25.32 18.35 0.45
N SER A 398 25.45 18.58 -0.86
CA SER A 398 25.44 19.91 -1.47
C SER A 398 24.07 20.42 -1.92
N THR A 399 23.09 19.52 -2.08
CA THR A 399 21.71 19.85 -2.49
C THR A 399 20.70 19.43 -1.42
N ASP A 400 19.53 20.08 -1.40
CA ASP A 400 18.48 19.73 -0.44
C ASP A 400 17.94 18.33 -0.68
N GLU A 401 17.81 17.91 -1.95
CA GLU A 401 17.33 16.58 -2.31
C GLU A 401 18.28 15.49 -1.80
N ALA A 402 19.59 15.73 -1.87
CA ALA A 402 20.59 14.80 -1.33
C ALA A 402 20.59 14.76 0.19
N ARG A 403 20.32 15.90 0.85
CA ARG A 403 20.15 15.97 2.31
C ARG A 403 18.91 15.24 2.77
N GLU A 404 17.81 15.39 2.05
CA GLU A 404 16.55 14.70 2.31
C GLU A 404 16.72 13.17 2.15
N GLU A 405 17.42 12.71 1.12
CA GLU A 405 17.76 11.29 0.93
C GLU A 405 18.64 10.75 2.08
N CYS A 406 19.69 11.50 2.45
CA CYS A 406 20.57 11.16 3.57
C CYS A 406 19.80 11.01 4.90
N ILE A 407 18.86 11.92 5.18
CA ILE A 407 18.01 11.83 6.38
C ILE A 407 17.17 10.56 6.35
N ARG A 408 16.58 10.18 5.22
CA ARG A 408 15.77 8.95 5.14
C ARG A 408 16.59 7.68 5.29
N ASP A 409 17.76 7.63 4.67
CA ASP A 409 18.60 6.42 4.63
C ASP A 409 19.32 6.15 5.97
N SER A 410 19.45 7.18 6.83
CA SER A 410 20.12 7.07 8.14
C SER A 410 19.34 6.30 9.21
N PHE A 411 18.04 6.05 9.01
CA PHE A 411 17.18 5.43 10.02
C PHE A 411 16.56 4.12 9.52
N PRO A 412 16.67 3.01 10.28
CA PRO A 412 16.16 1.71 9.85
C PRO A 412 14.63 1.60 9.92
N ASN A 413 13.96 2.50 10.67
CA ASN A 413 12.53 2.49 10.89
C ASN A 413 11.98 3.93 10.82
N GLN A 414 10.82 4.10 10.18
CA GLN A 414 10.10 5.36 10.10
C GLN A 414 9.76 5.93 11.49
N GLN A 415 9.42 5.08 12.48
CA GLN A 415 9.16 5.56 13.84
C GLN A 415 10.40 6.16 14.51
N HIS A 416 11.58 5.58 14.27
CA HIS A 416 12.85 6.14 14.76
C HIS A 416 13.14 7.48 14.09
N LEU A 417 12.91 7.57 12.78
CA LEU A 417 13.05 8.81 12.03
C LEU A 417 12.10 9.90 12.57
N THR A 418 10.81 9.64 12.72
CA THR A 418 9.86 10.61 13.28
C THR A 418 10.26 11.06 14.69
N THR A 419 10.64 10.12 15.56
CA THR A 419 11.07 10.43 16.93
C THR A 419 12.34 11.30 16.94
N ALA A 420 13.30 10.99 16.06
CA ALA A 420 14.51 11.77 15.90
C ALA A 420 14.23 13.18 15.36
N LEU A 421 13.39 13.30 14.33
CA LEU A 421 13.04 14.59 13.73
C LEU A 421 12.33 15.50 14.72
N LEU A 422 11.38 15.00 15.51
CA LEU A 422 10.72 15.79 16.56
C LEU A 422 11.73 16.28 17.61
N ALA A 423 12.66 15.41 18.05
CA ALA A 423 13.69 15.80 19.00
C ALA A 423 14.68 16.84 18.42
N LEU A 424 14.95 16.79 17.11
CA LEU A 424 15.77 17.78 16.41
C LEU A 424 15.03 19.10 16.17
N ILE A 425 13.72 19.08 15.92
CA ILE A 425 12.90 20.29 15.81
C ILE A 425 12.92 21.06 17.13
N GLU A 426 12.73 20.38 18.28
CA GLU A 426 12.82 21.00 19.62
C GLU A 426 14.22 21.60 19.89
N LEU A 427 15.28 21.00 19.31
CA LEU A 427 16.63 21.51 19.41
C LEU A 427 16.87 22.76 18.54
N LEU A 428 16.36 22.74 17.31
CA LEU A 428 16.61 23.77 16.31
C LEU A 428 15.77 25.02 16.56
N ASP A 429 14.50 24.85 16.92
CA ASP A 429 13.61 25.92 17.33
C ASP A 429 12.87 25.54 18.64
N PRO A 430 13.42 25.95 19.80
CA PRO A 430 12.79 25.72 21.10
C PRO A 430 11.41 26.38 21.28
N SER A 431 10.96 27.22 20.35
CA SER A 431 9.64 27.83 20.38
C SER A 431 8.53 26.94 19.83
N ILE A 432 8.87 25.89 19.07
CA ILE A 432 7.92 24.93 18.52
C ILE A 432 7.58 23.89 19.60
N ASP A 433 6.29 23.80 19.95
CA ASP A 433 5.79 22.73 20.84
C ASP A 433 5.62 21.43 20.06
N THR A 434 6.53 20.47 20.25
CA THR A 434 6.49 19.15 19.62
C THR A 434 5.38 18.25 20.17
N ASN A 435 4.71 18.65 21.26
CA ASN A 435 3.54 17.95 21.79
C ASN A 435 2.24 18.39 21.13
N ASP A 436 2.26 19.46 20.32
CA ASP A 436 1.11 19.85 19.52
C ASP A 436 0.76 18.70 18.54
N PRO A 437 -0.49 18.19 18.54
CA PRO A 437 -0.90 17.11 17.63
C PRO A 437 -0.65 17.45 16.16
N VAL A 438 -0.68 18.73 15.77
CA VAL A 438 -0.39 19.15 14.39
C VAL A 438 1.05 18.84 13.99
N ILE A 439 2.00 19.00 14.91
CA ILE A 439 3.42 18.73 14.67
C ILE A 439 3.73 17.25 14.89
N ARG A 440 3.19 16.67 15.96
CA ARG A 440 3.42 15.26 16.31
C ARG A 440 2.88 14.30 15.26
N ASP A 441 1.71 14.61 14.71
CA ASP A 441 1.02 13.75 13.74
C ASP A 441 1.29 14.23 12.28
N ALA A 442 2.24 15.15 12.09
CA ALA A 442 2.68 15.58 10.77
C ALA A 442 3.34 14.43 10.00
N ASP A 443 3.20 14.46 8.68
CA ASP A 443 3.89 13.51 7.81
C ASP A 443 5.41 13.71 7.88
N VAL A 444 6.15 12.62 7.64
CA VAL A 444 7.61 12.60 7.74
C VAL A 444 8.25 13.61 6.79
N ASP A 445 7.68 13.82 5.60
CA ASP A 445 8.25 14.73 4.60
C ASP A 445 8.13 16.19 5.06
N SER A 446 7.02 16.54 5.70
CA SER A 446 6.85 17.84 6.36
C SER A 446 7.85 18.03 7.50
N LEU A 447 8.07 17.02 8.35
CA LEU A 447 9.05 17.10 9.43
C LEU A 447 10.49 17.27 8.89
N ILE A 448 10.86 16.54 7.83
CA ILE A 448 12.16 16.67 7.17
C ILE A 448 12.34 18.10 6.64
N LYS A 449 11.31 18.66 5.98
CA LYS A 449 11.37 20.03 5.46
C LYS A 449 11.57 21.06 6.56
N VAL A 450 10.92 20.90 7.71
CA VAL A 450 11.13 21.78 8.87
C VAL A 450 12.57 21.70 9.36
N VAL A 451 13.12 20.50 9.54
CA VAL A 451 14.52 20.31 9.97
C VAL A 451 15.50 20.91 8.97
N LEU A 452 15.32 20.66 7.66
CA LEU A 452 16.21 21.21 6.62
C LEU A 452 16.14 22.73 6.53
N PHE A 453 14.94 23.30 6.69
CA PHE A 453 14.73 24.74 6.72
C PHE A 453 15.49 25.37 7.89
N GLU A 454 15.29 24.86 9.11
CA GLU A 454 15.95 25.39 10.31
C GLU A 454 17.47 25.18 10.29
N GLU A 455 17.96 24.05 9.79
CA GLU A 455 19.39 23.82 9.59
C GLU A 455 20.01 24.82 8.62
N ARG A 456 19.32 25.12 7.51
CA ARG A 456 19.76 26.17 6.57
C ARG A 456 19.80 27.52 7.26
N THR A 457 18.73 27.90 7.96
CA THR A 457 18.65 29.18 8.67
C THR A 457 19.78 29.32 9.69
N ARG A 458 20.09 28.25 10.44
CA ARG A 458 21.20 28.24 11.40
C ARG A 458 22.57 28.30 10.72
N TYR A 459 22.74 27.60 9.60
CA TYR A 459 23.97 27.66 8.81
C TYR A 459 24.21 29.07 8.25
N GLU A 460 23.16 29.71 7.73
CA GLU A 460 23.19 31.09 7.25
C GLU A 460 23.48 32.07 8.39
N GLN A 461 22.94 31.87 9.60
CA GLN A 461 23.29 32.70 10.76
C GLN A 461 24.75 32.52 11.19
N ALA A 462 25.28 31.29 11.15
CA ALA A 462 26.66 31.01 11.56
C ALA A 462 27.71 31.49 10.54
N HIS A 463 27.37 31.53 9.25
CA HIS A 463 28.29 31.90 8.15
C HIS A 463 27.97 33.26 7.50
N GLY A 464 26.85 33.88 7.86
CA GLY A 464 26.31 35.08 7.23
C GLY A 464 26.94 36.40 7.67
N ASP A 465 27.81 36.40 8.68
CA ASP A 465 28.46 37.62 9.20
C ASP A 465 29.50 38.25 8.25
N GLY A 466 29.73 37.68 7.06
CA GLY A 466 30.77 38.13 6.13
C GLY A 466 30.32 38.79 4.82
N ALA A 467 29.08 38.60 4.36
CA ALA A 467 28.70 38.97 3.00
C ALA A 467 27.34 39.66 2.94
N GLY A 468 27.34 40.96 3.25
CA GLY A 468 26.29 41.87 2.84
C GLY A 468 25.02 41.72 3.67
N SER A 469 24.97 42.54 4.71
CA SER A 469 23.74 43.24 5.06
C SER A 469 23.12 43.79 3.76
N PHE A 470 22.28 43.00 3.10
CA PHE A 470 21.14 43.54 2.39
C PHE A 470 20.30 44.14 3.49
N SER A 471 20.65 45.38 3.83
CA SER A 471 19.77 46.29 4.52
C SER A 471 18.39 46.03 3.96
N ASN A 472 17.55 45.43 4.78
CA ASN A 472 16.13 45.36 4.56
C ASN A 472 15.74 46.81 4.28
N GLY A 473 15.61 47.14 3.00
CA GLY A 473 15.44 48.48 2.54
C GLY A 473 14.23 48.99 3.27
N SER A 474 14.45 49.94 4.17
CA SER A 474 13.44 50.87 4.61
C SER A 474 12.56 51.14 3.40
N ARG A 475 11.34 50.60 3.43
CA ARG A 475 10.33 50.81 2.40
C ARG A 475 10.24 52.32 2.22
N SER A 476 10.95 52.86 1.24
CA SER A 476 10.76 54.21 0.78
C SER A 476 9.35 54.20 0.23
N VAL A 477 8.44 54.77 1.00
CA VAL A 477 7.09 55.09 0.57
C VAL A 477 7.23 55.73 -0.83
N PRO A 478 6.66 55.12 -1.88
CA PRO A 478 6.76 55.70 -3.21
C PRO A 478 6.13 57.11 -3.17
N PRO A 479 6.72 58.10 -3.87
CA PRO A 479 6.15 59.43 -3.92
C PRO A 479 4.73 59.35 -4.49
N PRO A 480 3.78 60.15 -3.98
CA PRO A 480 2.40 60.10 -4.44
C PRO A 480 2.33 60.41 -5.94
N LEU A 481 1.69 59.51 -6.69
CA LEU A 481 1.38 59.70 -8.09
C LEU A 481 0.58 61.01 -8.28
N PRO A 482 0.90 61.84 -9.29
CA PRO A 482 0.14 63.03 -9.60
C PRO A 482 -1.32 62.66 -9.94
N LYS A 483 -2.27 63.34 -9.30
CA LYS A 483 -3.71 63.21 -9.57
C LYS A 483 -3.97 63.43 -11.07
N ALA A 484 -4.25 62.35 -11.79
CA ALA A 484 -4.75 62.41 -13.15
C ALA A 484 -6.12 63.09 -13.15
N ALA A 485 -6.26 64.13 -13.98
CA ALA A 485 -7.53 64.81 -14.20
C ALA A 485 -8.56 63.84 -14.82
N PRO A 486 -9.83 63.89 -14.42
CA PRO A 486 -10.86 63.01 -14.96
C PRO A 486 -11.05 63.25 -16.46
N PRO A 487 -11.28 62.17 -17.25
CA PRO A 487 -11.51 62.29 -18.68
C PRO A 487 -12.82 63.06 -18.98
N PRO A 488 -12.87 63.85 -20.06
CA PRO A 488 -14.04 64.61 -20.43
C PRO A 488 -15.19 63.69 -20.87
N LEU A 489 -16.39 63.97 -20.36
CA LEU A 489 -17.62 63.26 -20.71
C LEU A 489 -17.92 63.38 -22.21
N PRO A 490 -18.39 62.31 -22.87
CA PRO A 490 -18.78 62.34 -24.27
C PRO A 490 -20.00 63.25 -24.47
N ALA A 491 -19.88 64.17 -25.44
CA ALA A 491 -20.92 65.11 -25.80
C ALA A 491 -22.17 64.37 -26.33
N GLU A 492 -23.27 64.62 -25.65
CA GLU A 492 -24.63 64.24 -25.99
C GLU A 492 -25.02 64.89 -27.33
N LYS A 493 -25.00 64.12 -28.42
CA LYS A 493 -25.59 64.55 -29.70
C LYS A 493 -27.10 64.34 -29.63
N ALA A 494 -27.81 65.43 -29.34
CA ALA A 494 -29.23 65.55 -29.56
C ALA A 494 -29.51 65.91 -31.04
N ARG A 495 -30.29 65.05 -31.69
CA ARG A 495 -31.07 65.22 -32.96
C ARG A 495 -30.32 65.37 -34.28
#